data_AF-A0A1H2MI90-F1
#
_entry.id   AF-A0A1H2MI90-F1
#
_cell.length_a   1.000
_cell.length_b   1.000
_cell.length_c   1.000
_cell.angle_alpha   90.00
_cell.angle_beta   90.00
_cell.angle_gamma   90.00
#
_symmetry.space_group_name_H-M   'P 1'
#
loop_
_entity.id
_entity.type
_entity.pdbx_description
1 polymer ?
#
loop_
_entity_poly.entity_id
_entity_poly.type
_entity_poly.pdbx_seq_one_letter_code
_entity_poly.pdbx_strand_id
1 'polypeptide(L)'
;MFAEVVADGQSARTVADEAVAAEVREALRTRAREAGVRLRTARMDDLVVVARLDAAIWTDDTATMRAKLTPPEPREPDAAGPTSAEG
;
A
#
# COMPACT_ATOMS: atom_id res chain seq x y z
N MET A 1 11.13 -0.08 -7.62
CA MET A 1 9.68 -0.32 -7.53
C MET A 1 9.37 -0.45 -6.04
N PHE A 2 8.99 0.64 -5.38
CA PHE A 2 8.94 0.73 -3.92
C PHE A 2 7.49 0.55 -3.46
N ALA A 3 7.23 -0.50 -2.68
CA ALA A 3 5.99 -0.61 -1.91
C ALA A 3 6.20 0.17 -0.61
N GLU A 4 5.20 0.95 -0.21
CA GLU A 4 5.24 1.68 1.06
C GLU A 4 4.70 0.80 2.18
N VAL A 5 5.44 0.70 3.28
CA VAL A 5 5.00 0.00 4.49
C VAL A 5 4.08 0.94 5.26
N VAL A 6 2.78 0.68 5.18
CA VAL A 6 1.75 1.49 5.87
C VAL A 6 1.57 1.09 7.34
N ALA A 7 1.84 -0.18 7.68
CA ALA A 7 1.87 -0.70 9.04
C ALA A 7 2.62 -2.05 9.08
N ASP A 8 2.89 -2.58 10.28
CA ASP A 8 3.56 -3.87 10.44
C ASP A 8 2.77 -5.01 9.75
N GLY A 9 3.47 -5.77 8.90
CA GLY A 9 2.87 -6.82 8.09
C GLY A 9 1.99 -6.34 6.93
N GLN A 10 2.07 -5.06 6.56
CA GLN A 10 1.27 -4.44 5.50
C GLN A 10 2.11 -3.62 4.53
N SER A 11 1.69 -3.58 3.28
CA SER A 11 2.23 -2.64 2.31
C SER A 11 1.16 -2.22 1.31
N ALA A 12 1.22 -0.95 0.91
CA ALA A 12 0.38 -0.40 -0.14
C ALA A 12 1.24 -0.05 -1.36
N ARG A 13 0.60 -0.11 -2.52
CA ARG A 13 1.24 0.24 -3.78
C ARG A 13 0.24 0.79 -4.78
N THR A 14 0.58 1.91 -5.42
CA THR A 14 -0.11 2.42 -6.60
C THR A 14 0.11 1.52 -7.81
N VAL A 15 -0.98 1.22 -8.51
CA VAL A 15 -0.98 0.45 -9.76
C VAL A 15 -1.65 1.27 -10.85
N ALA A 16 -1.10 1.21 -12.06
CA ALA A 16 -1.60 2.01 -13.18
C ALA A 16 -2.97 1.53 -13.67
N ASP A 17 -3.21 0.21 -13.60
CA ASP A 17 -4.41 -0.42 -14.13
C ASP A 17 -4.65 -1.80 -13.47
N GLU A 18 -5.76 -2.42 -13.84
CA GLU A 18 -6.21 -3.68 -13.29
C GLU A 18 -5.33 -4.87 -13.71
N ALA A 19 -4.72 -4.84 -14.90
CA ALA A 19 -3.83 -5.92 -15.34
C ALA A 19 -2.56 -5.94 -14.48
N VAL A 20 -2.00 -4.76 -14.20
CA VAL A 20 -0.87 -4.61 -13.26
C VAL A 20 -1.28 -5.06 -11.85
N ALA A 21 -2.49 -4.73 -11.40
CA ALA A 21 -3.01 -5.19 -10.11
C ALA A 21 -3.10 -6.72 -10.04
N ALA A 22 -3.56 -7.38 -11.11
CA ALA A 22 -3.66 -8.83 -11.19
C ALA A 22 -2.28 -9.50 -11.17
N GLU A 23 -1.31 -8.98 -11.93
CA GLU A 23 0.08 -9.48 -11.95
C GLU A 23 0.72 -9.38 -10.56
N VAL A 24 0.56 -8.23 -9.90
CA VAL A 24 1.09 -8.01 -8.55
C VAL A 24 0.46 -8.99 -7.55
N ARG A 25 -0.86 -9.23 -7.64
CA ARG A 25 -1.56 -10.19 -6.77
C ARG A 25 -1.04 -11.62 -6.95
N GLU A 26 -0.85 -12.06 -8.19
CA GLU A 26 -0.29 -13.38 -8.52
C GLU A 26 1.14 -13.52 -7.97
N ALA A 27 1.99 -12.54 -8.22
CA ALA A 27 3.38 -12.54 -7.74
C ALA A 27 3.47 -12.59 -6.21
N LEU A 28 2.61 -11.83 -5.51
CA LEU A 28 2.52 -11.85 -4.05
C LEU A 28 2.02 -13.18 -3.52
N ARG A 29 1.03 -13.79 -4.17
CA ARG A 29 0.50 -15.10 -3.77
C ARG A 29 1.55 -16.20 -3.87
N THR A 30 2.35 -16.18 -4.94
CA THR A 30 3.47 -17.11 -5.13
C THR A 30 4.49 -16.96 -4.00
N ARG A 31 4.98 -15.74 -3.75
CA ARG A 31 5.94 -15.47 -2.66
C ARG A 31 5.38 -15.80 -1.28
N ALA A 32 4.11 -15.52 -1.04
CA ALA A 32 3.44 -15.84 0.22
C ALA A 32 3.41 -17.35 0.46
N ARG A 33 3.09 -18.12 -0.58
CA ARG A 33 3.10 -19.59 -0.54
C ARG A 33 4.50 -20.12 -0.22
N GLU A 34 5.53 -19.60 -0.87
CA GLU A 34 6.93 -19.98 -0.62
C GLU A 34 7.37 -19.65 0.81
N ALA A 35 6.93 -18.51 1.35
CA ALA A 35 7.23 -18.08 2.71
C ALA A 35 6.31 -18.72 3.77
N GLY A 36 5.30 -19.51 3.38
CA GLY A 36 4.30 -20.06 4.30
C GLY A 36 3.38 -19.01 4.95
N VAL A 37 3.31 -17.82 4.39
CA VAL A 37 2.52 -16.69 4.90
C VAL A 37 1.18 -16.65 4.18
N ARG A 38 0.10 -16.34 4.91
CA ARG A 38 -1.20 -16.08 4.29
C ARG A 38 -1.39 -14.58 4.12
N LEU A 39 -1.72 -14.13 2.91
CA LEU A 39 -1.97 -12.73 2.59
C LEU A 39 -3.42 -12.53 2.15
N ARG A 40 -3.96 -11.34 2.39
CA ARG A 40 -5.12 -10.79 1.69
C ARG A 40 -4.72 -9.57 0.89
N THR A 41 -5.30 -9.44 -0.30
CA THR A 41 -5.12 -8.28 -1.15
C THR A 41 -6.48 -7.60 -1.35
N ALA A 42 -6.49 -6.28 -1.34
CA ALA A 42 -7.65 -5.45 -1.63
C ALA A 42 -7.26 -4.40 -2.67
N ARG A 43 -8.25 -3.93 -3.44
CA ARG A 43 -8.10 -2.74 -4.27
C ARG A 43 -8.83 -1.59 -3.58
N MET A 44 -8.17 -0.45 -3.49
CA MET A 44 -8.73 0.80 -2.99
C MET A 44 -8.39 1.85 -4.04
N ASP A 45 -9.34 2.16 -4.91
CA ASP A 45 -9.14 3.04 -6.07
C ASP A 45 -7.96 2.58 -6.96
N ASP A 46 -6.89 3.38 -7.02
CA ASP A 46 -5.67 3.12 -7.79
C ASP A 46 -4.58 2.38 -6.98
N LEU A 47 -4.94 1.88 -5.79
CA LEU A 47 -4.03 1.22 -4.87
C LEU A 47 -4.34 -0.26 -4.75
N VAL A 48 -3.28 -1.07 -4.76
CA VAL A 48 -3.32 -2.44 -4.25
C VAL A 48 -2.76 -2.42 -2.83
N VAL A 49 -3.61 -2.81 -1.89
CA VAL A 49 -3.23 -2.97 -0.48
C VAL A 49 -3.06 -4.44 -0.18
N VAL A 50 -1.96 -4.78 0.48
CA VAL A 50 -1.59 -6.14 0.83
C VAL A 50 -1.43 -6.20 2.34
N ALA A 51 -2.20 -7.07 2.98
CA ALA A 51 -2.12 -7.31 4.41
C ALA A 51 -1.87 -8.80 4.67
N ARG A 52 -0.91 -9.10 5.53
CA ARG A 52 -0.79 -10.44 6.12
C ARG A 52 -2.04 -10.80 6.90
N LEU A 53 -2.52 -12.04 6.81
CA LEU A 53 -3.68 -12.51 7.58
C LEU A 53 -3.37 -12.65 9.08
N ASP A 54 -2.10 -12.78 9.43
CA ASP A 54 -1.62 -12.77 10.81
C ASP A 54 -1.26 -11.35 11.30
N ALA A 55 -1.48 -10.32 10.48
CA ALA A 55 -1.25 -8.94 10.92
C ALA A 55 -2.22 -8.56 12.04
N ALA A 56 -1.71 -7.83 13.04
CA ALA A 56 -2.49 -7.35 14.19
C ALA A 56 -3.73 -6.51 13.78
N ILE A 57 -3.75 -5.97 12.55
CA ILE A 57 -4.87 -5.19 12.03
C ILE A 57 -6.19 -5.96 12.01
N TRP A 58 -6.17 -7.28 11.85
CA TRP A 58 -7.39 -8.07 11.85
C TRP A 58 -8.06 -8.16 13.23
N THR A 59 -7.36 -7.73 14.28
CA THR A 59 -7.91 -7.61 15.64
C THR A 59 -8.45 -6.23 15.95
N ASP A 60 -8.16 -5.23 15.11
CA ASP A 60 -8.73 -3.91 15.23
C ASP A 60 -10.18 -3.87 14.68
N ASP A 61 -11.00 -2.96 15.19
CA ASP A 61 -12.29 -2.65 14.60
C ASP A 61 -12.15 -2.04 13.19
N THR A 62 -13.18 -2.24 12.35
CA THR A 62 -13.18 -1.87 10.92
C THR A 62 -12.77 -0.41 10.65
N ALA A 63 -13.12 0.52 11.55
CA ALA A 63 -12.76 1.93 11.42
C ALA A 63 -11.25 2.14 11.59
N THR A 64 -10.67 1.55 12.64
CA THR A 64 -9.22 1.57 12.92
C THR A 64 -8.44 0.85 11.83
N MET A 65 -8.96 -0.29 11.33
CA MET A 65 -8.38 -0.96 10.17
C MET A 65 -8.32 -0.04 8.96
N ARG A 66 -9.43 0.63 8.64
CA ARG A 66 -9.51 1.52 7.48
C ARG A 66 -8.52 2.68 7.60
N ALA A 67 -8.41 3.28 8.78
CA ALA A 67 -7.46 4.35 9.06
C ALA A 67 -5.99 3.90 8.88
N LYS A 68 -5.63 2.69 9.33
CA LYS A 68 -4.28 2.11 9.17
C LYS A 68 -3.97 1.72 7.72
N LEU A 69 -5.00 1.35 6.94
CA LEU A 69 -4.86 0.92 5.54
C LEU A 69 -4.91 2.09 4.55
N THR A 70 -5.41 3.26 4.96
CA THR A 70 -5.36 4.47 4.15
C THR A 70 -3.92 4.96 4.11
N PRO A 71 -3.21 4.88 2.97
CA PRO A 71 -1.90 5.49 2.87
C PRO A 71 -2.03 7.00 3.12
N PRO A 72 -1.00 7.64 3.71
CA PRO A 72 -0.97 9.09 3.78
C PRO A 72 -1.18 9.66 2.38
N GLU A 73 -1.90 10.78 2.28
CA GLU A 73 -2.06 11.44 0.98
C GLU A 73 -0.71 11.56 0.31
N PRO A 74 -0.62 11.32 -1.02
CA PRO A 74 0.62 11.51 -1.74
C PRO A 74 1.09 12.90 -1.39
N ARG A 75 2.22 13.00 -0.67
CA ARG A 75 2.86 14.28 -0.39
C ARG A 75 3.00 14.93 -1.76
N GLU A 76 2.20 15.97 -2.03
CA GLU A 76 2.42 16.81 -3.20
C GLU A 76 3.91 17.12 -3.21
N PRO A 77 4.61 16.93 -4.34
CA PRO A 77 6.03 17.23 -4.38
C PRO A 77 6.19 18.64 -3.84
N ASP A 78 6.91 18.73 -2.71
CA ASP A 78 7.20 19.95 -1.97
C ASP A 78 7.43 21.04 -3.01
N ALA A 79 6.43 21.91 -3.20
CA ALA A 79 6.50 22.95 -4.20
C ALA A 79 7.69 23.80 -3.77
N ALA A 80 8.81 23.60 -4.48
CA ALA A 80 10.06 24.28 -4.23
C ALA A 80 9.72 25.74 -3.98
N GLY A 81 10.08 26.21 -2.79
CA GLY A 81 9.68 27.51 -2.26
C GLY A 81 9.95 28.65 -3.24
N PRO A 82 9.33 29.82 -3.02
CA PRO A 82 9.43 30.94 -3.95
C PRO A 82 10.92 31.24 -4.19
N THR A 83 11.38 31.02 -5.43
CA THR A 83 12.69 31.52 -5.83
C THR A 83 12.58 33.05 -5.80
N SER A 84 13.07 33.63 -4.71
CA SER A 84 13.41 35.04 -4.68
C SER A 84 14.59 35.19 -5.62
N ALA A 85 14.31 35.56 -6.86
CA ALA A 85 15.32 36.08 -7.77
C ALA A 85 15.09 37.59 -7.83
N GLU A 86 15.81 38.29 -6.95
CA GLU A 86 16.19 39.68 -7.16
C GLU A 86 17.01 39.79 -8.46
N GLY A 87 16.78 40.84 -9.24
CA GLY A 87 17.54 41.15 -10.46
C GLY A 87 16.86 42.20 -11.33
#